data_AF-A0A4D6NBY6-F1
#
_entry.id   AF-A0A4D6NBY6-F1
#
_cell.length_a   1.000
_cell.length_b   1.000
_cell.length_c   1.000
_cell.angle_alpha   90.00
_cell.angle_beta   90.00
_cell.angle_gamma   90.00
#
_symmetry.space_group_name_H-M   'P 1'
#
loop_
_entity.id
_entity.type
_entity.pdbx_description
1 polymer ?
#
loop_
_entity_poly.entity_id
_entity_poly.type
_entity_poly.pdbx_seq_one_letter_code
_entity_poly.pdbx_strand_id
1 'polypeptide(L)' 'MTSYMWRKYADYLYTKWEKTFLWDMVEPYRRPKSFTPLVTIYVAAFYSGVIGAAITEQLYKVI' A
#
# COMPACT_ATOMS: atom_id res chain seq x y z
N MET A 1 -5.86 18.33 38.15
CA MET A 1 -6.44 17.36 37.20
C MET A 1 -6.05 17.68 35.75
N THR A 2 -6.24 18.93 35.30
CA THR A 2 -5.92 19.40 33.93
C THR A 2 -4.44 19.23 33.57
N SER A 3 -3.54 19.49 34.51
CA SER A 3 -2.08 19.31 34.32
C SER A 3 -1.65 17.84 34.13
N TYR A 4 -2.35 16.91 34.76
CA TYR A 4 -2.07 15.47 34.62
C TYR A 4 -2.48 14.97 33.23
N MET A 5 -3.66 15.38 32.76
CA MET A 5 -4.13 15.05 31.41
C MET A 5 -3.21 15.65 30.33
N TRP A 6 -2.74 16.89 30.54
CA TRP A 6 -1.83 17.54 29.60
C TRP A 6 -0.46 16.88 29.54
N ARG A 7 0.10 16.46 30.69
CA ARG A 7 1.32 15.66 30.74
C ARG A 7 1.16 14.34 30.01
N LYS A 8 0.09 13.60 30.28
CA LYS A 8 -0.19 12.32 29.61
C LYS A 8 -0.33 12.47 28.09
N TYR A 9 -0.95 13.56 27.63
CA TYR A 9 -1.08 13.87 26.21
C TYR A 9 0.27 14.23 25.57
N ALA A 10 1.10 15.03 26.25
CA ALA A 10 2.44 15.36 25.80
C ALA A 10 3.33 14.10 25.71
N ASP A 11 3.28 13.21 26.71
CA ASP A 11 4.01 11.94 26.71
C ASP A 11 3.55 11.01 25.60
N TYR A 12 2.24 10.97 25.32
CA TYR A 12 1.67 10.24 24.19
C TYR A 12 2.15 10.77 22.84
N LEU A 13 2.15 12.10 22.66
CA LEU A 13 2.65 12.71 21.44
C LEU A 13 4.15 12.48 21.25
N TYR A 14 4.93 12.60 22.32
CA TYR A 14 6.37 12.37 22.32
C TYR A 14 6.70 10.92 21.94
N THR A 15 6.08 9.94 22.60
CA THR A 15 6.27 8.52 22.29
C THR A 15 5.78 8.14 20.89
N LYS A 16 4.75 8.81 20.38
CA LYS A 16 4.30 8.63 18.99
C LYS A 16 5.34 9.17 18.00
N TRP A 17 5.93 10.33 18.27
CA TRP A 17 7.00 10.93 17.46
C TRP A 17 8.27 10.08 17.46
N GLU A 18 8.71 9.59 18.61
CA GLU A 18 9.85 8.67 18.71
C GLU A 18 9.64 7.42 17.87
N LYS A 19 8.44 6.83 17.90
CA LYS A 19 8.12 5.67 17.07
C LYS A 19 8.24 5.98 15.58
N THR A 20 7.66 7.10 15.13
CA THR A 20 7.77 7.51 13.71
C THR A 20 9.21 7.75 13.29
N PHE A 21 10.00 8.43 14.13
CA PHE A 21 11.41 8.68 13.87
C PHE A 21 12.23 7.38 13.79
N LEU A 22 11.97 6.42 14.67
CA LEU A 22 12.59 5.09 14.61
C LEU A 22 12.19 4.33 13.34
N TRP A 23 10.94 4.44 12.90
CA TRP A 23 10.49 3.87 11.62
C TRP A 23 11.21 4.50 10.43
N ASP A 24 11.35 5.83 10.41
CA ASP A 24 12.06 6.56 9.37
C ASP A 24 13.55 6.22 9.33
N MET A 25 14.16 5.93 10.48
CA MET A 25 15.55 5.44 10.57
C MET A 25 15.75 4.02 10.05
N VAL A 26 14.72 3.18 10.11
CA VAL A 26 14.75 1.78 9.61
C VAL A 26 14.37 1.71 8.12
N GLU A 27 13.69 2.73 7.59
CA GLU A 27 13.27 2.83 6.19
C GLU A 27 14.42 2.60 5.17
N PRO A 28 15.66 3.12 5.36
CA PRO A 28 16.78 2.85 4.45
C PRO A 28 17.31 1.42 4.49
N TYR A 29 17.10 0.72 5.61
CA TYR A 29 17.48 -0.70 5.78
C TYR A 29 16.38 -1.65 5.31
N ARG A 30 15.19 -1.12 5.00
CA ARG A 30 14.09 -1.89 4.45
C ARG A 30 14.50 -2.39 3.07
N ARG A 31 14.32 -3.69 2.83
CA ARG A 31 14.58 -4.31 1.51
C ARG A 31 13.84 -3.49 0.43
N PRO A 32 14.50 -3.10 -0.67
CA PRO A 32 13.85 -2.36 -1.75
C PRO A 32 12.60 -3.12 -2.17
N LYS A 33 11.48 -2.40 -2.30
CA LYS A 33 10.23 -3.02 -2.74
C LYS A 33 10.51 -3.72 -4.05
N SER A 34 10.28 -5.03 -4.08
CA SER A 34 10.59 -5.83 -5.24
C SER A 34 9.77 -5.33 -6.43
N PHE A 35 10.37 -5.35 -7.62
CA PHE A 35 9.66 -5.01 -8.86
C PHE A 35 8.62 -6.08 -9.24
N THR A 36 8.71 -7.26 -8.61
CA THR A 36 7.84 -8.41 -8.84
C THR A 36 6.33 -8.14 -8.67
N PRO A 37 5.82 -7.49 -7.60
CA PRO A 37 4.40 -7.12 -7.47
C PRO A 37 3.90 -6.24 -8.60
N LEU A 38 4.72 -5.30 -9.11
CA LEU A 38 4.32 -4.46 -10.24
C LEU A 38 4.15 -5.30 -11.50
N VAL A 39 5.15 -6.13 -11.82
CA VAL A 39 5.08 -7.04 -12.97
C VAL A 39 3.87 -7.97 -12.89
N THR A 40 3.56 -8.52 -11.72
CA THR A 40 2.39 -9.41 -11.55
C THR A 40 1.08 -8.68 -11.79
N ILE A 41 0.93 -7.45 -11.31
CA ILE A 41 -0.27 -6.63 -11.57
C ILE A 41 -0.41 -6.32 -13.06
N TYR A 42 0.68 -5.94 -13.73
CA TYR A 42 0.66 -5.67 -15.17
C TYR A 42 0.27 -6.90 -15.98
N VAL A 43 0.85 -8.06 -15.67
CA VAL A 43 0.54 -9.33 -16.33
C VAL A 43 -0.93 -9.71 -16.11
N ALA A 44 -1.42 -9.61 -14.87
CA ALA A 44 -2.82 -9.90 -14.57
C ALA A 44 -3.77 -8.98 -15.33
N ALA A 45 -3.52 -7.66 -15.31
CA ALA A 45 -4.34 -6.67 -16.00
C ALA A 45 -4.37 -6.90 -17.52
N PHE A 46 -3.21 -7.23 -18.12
CA PHE A 46 -3.12 -7.55 -19.54
C PHE A 46 -3.98 -8.76 -19.91
N TYR A 47 -3.83 -9.87 -19.20
CA TYR A 47 -4.59 -11.08 -19.51
C TYR A 47 -6.08 -10.93 -19.23
N SER A 48 -6.49 -10.20 -18.19
CA SER A 48 -7.89 -9.85 -17.97
C SER A 48 -8.47 -9.06 -19.15
N GLY A 49 -7.71 -8.11 -19.71
CA GLY A 49 -8.12 -7.34 -20.89
C GLY A 49 -8.27 -8.20 -22.15
N VAL A 50 -7.30 -9.09 -22.42
CA VAL A 50 -7.34 -10.01 -23.56
C VAL A 50 -8.54 -10.95 -23.48
N ILE A 51 -8.80 -11.52 -22.29
CA ILE A 51 -9.95 -12.40 -22.07
C ILE A 51 -11.26 -11.62 -22.24
N GLY A 52 -11.37 -10.42 -21.69
CA GLY A 52 -12.53 -9.55 -21.86
C GLY A 52 -12.81 -9.24 -23.32
N ALA A 53 -11.78 -8.85 -24.07
CA ALA A 53 -11.90 -8.57 -25.51
C ALA A 53 -12.35 -9.83 -26.30
N ALA A 54 -11.77 -10.99 -26.00
CA ALA A 54 -12.16 -12.25 -26.62
C ALA A 54 -13.63 -12.58 -26.35
N ILE A 55 -14.12 -12.41 -25.11
CA ILE A 55 -15.52 -12.62 -24.76
C ILE A 55 -16.43 -11.67 -25.56
N THR A 56 -16.08 -10.38 -25.64
CA THR A 56 -16.88 -9.41 -26.41
C THR A 56 -16.92 -9.72 -27.90
N GLU A 57 -15.81 -10.20 -28.47
CA GLU A 57 -15.73 -10.59 -29.87
C GLU A 57 -16.59 -11.83 -30.16
N GLN A 58 -16.55 -12.84 -29.28
CA GLN A 58 -17.42 -14.02 -29.42
C GLN A 58 -18.89 -13.65 -29.28
N LEU A 59 -19.23 -12.76 -28.34
CA LEU A 59 -20.60 -12.31 -28.15
C LEU A 59 -21.13 -11.54 -29.38
N TYR A 60 -20.31 -10.68 -29.99
CA TYR A 60 -20.67 -9.95 -31.21
C TYR A 60 -20.81 -10.87 -32.44
N LYS A 61 -20.07 -11.98 -32.49
CA LYS A 61 -20.17 -12.96 -33.58
C LYS A 61 -21.36 -13.91 -33.45
N VAL A 62 -21.87 -14.11 -32.23
CA VAL A 62 -22.96 -15.07 -31.93
C VAL A 62 -24.36 -14.44 -32.11
N ILE A 63 -24.47 -13.11 -31.96
CA ILE A 63 -25.70 -12.33 -32.19
C ILE A 63 -25.76 -11.89 -33.65
#